data_AF-A0A8C4NB78-F1
#
_entry.id   AF-A0A8C4NB78-F1
#
_cell.length_a   1.000
_cell.length_b   1.000
_cell.length_c   1.000
_cell.angle_alpha   90.00
_cell.angle_beta   90.00
_cell.angle_gamma   90.00
#
_symmetry.space_group_name_H-M   'P 1'
#
loop_
_entity.id
_entity.type
_entity.pdbx_description
1 polymer ?
#
loop_
_entity_poly.entity_id
_entity_poly.type
_entity_poly.pdbx_seq_one_letter_code
_entity_poly.pdbx_strand_id
1 'polypeptide(L)'
;WTKDVPQHIMKVMGQWAHLFASDPGRKVFVNRSLSMEKIKCFGFDMDYTLAVYKSPEFEALAFHLTVERLAAIGYPREMLNFEYDPSFPTRGLLFDTHLGNLLKVDAYGNLLVCVHGFHFMKGYAMDICGLMKTFPESGLATAVQSSGRHARQP
;
A
#
# COMPACT_ATOMS: atom_id res chain seq x y z
N TRP A 1 31.56 4.63 -16.68
CA TRP A 1 31.64 3.30 -16.04
C TRP A 1 32.11 2.15 -16.94
N THR A 2 31.79 2.08 -18.23
CA THR A 2 32.25 0.97 -19.11
C THR A 2 33.58 1.19 -19.82
N LYS A 3 34.19 2.38 -19.72
CA LYS A 3 35.39 2.73 -20.52
C LYS A 3 36.69 2.12 -19.99
N ASP A 4 36.76 1.77 -18.70
CA ASP A 4 37.98 1.26 -18.05
C ASP A 4 37.87 -0.20 -17.59
N VAL A 5 36.82 -0.91 -18.01
CA VAL A 5 36.61 -2.32 -17.63
C VAL A 5 37.27 -3.22 -18.68
N PRO A 6 38.26 -4.05 -18.33
CA PRO A 6 38.89 -5.00 -19.25
C PRO A 6 37.87 -5.84 -20.01
N GLN A 7 38.10 -6.06 -21.31
CA GLN A 7 37.16 -6.73 -22.22
C GLN A 7 36.73 -8.13 -21.73
N HIS A 8 37.60 -8.85 -21.03
CA HIS A 8 37.27 -10.15 -20.45
C HIS A 8 36.25 -10.03 -19.30
N ILE A 9 36.33 -8.98 -18.48
CA ILE A 9 35.34 -8.69 -17.43
C ILE A 9 34.01 -8.28 -18.05
N MET A 10 34.02 -7.47 -19.11
CA MET A 10 32.80 -7.12 -19.86
C MET A 10 32.12 -8.35 -20.46
N LYS A 11 32.90 -9.32 -20.97
CA LYS A 11 32.39 -10.59 -21.52
C LYS A 11 31.78 -11.47 -20.44
N VAL A 12 32.44 -11.57 -19.28
CA VAL A 12 31.92 -12.28 -18.10
C VAL A 12 30.65 -11.60 -17.60
N MET A 13 30.63 -10.28 -17.42
CA MET A 13 29.43 -9.53 -17.02
C MET A 13 28.28 -9.68 -18.02
N GLY A 14 28.55 -9.71 -19.34
CA GLY A 14 27.54 -10.02 -20.36
C GLY A 14 27.01 -11.46 -20.30
N GLN A 15 27.86 -12.41 -19.88
CA GLN A 15 27.45 -13.78 -19.57
C GLN A 15 26.70 -13.91 -18.23
N TRP A 16 26.83 -12.97 -17.30
CA TRP A 16 25.98 -12.97 -16.09
C TRP A 16 24.71 -12.13 -16.26
N ALA A 17 24.68 -11.20 -17.21
CA ALA A 17 23.54 -10.33 -17.46
C ALA A 17 22.25 -11.11 -17.75
N HIS A 18 22.34 -12.23 -18.48
CA HIS A 18 21.19 -13.09 -18.75
C HIS A 18 20.76 -13.93 -17.52
N LEU A 19 21.69 -14.26 -16.62
CA LEU A 19 21.43 -14.97 -15.36
C LEU A 19 20.77 -14.06 -14.31
N PHE A 20 21.05 -12.76 -14.34
CA PHE A 20 20.40 -11.77 -13.46
C PHE A 20 19.08 -11.21 -14.04
N ALA A 21 18.81 -11.40 -15.34
CA ALA A 21 17.64 -10.83 -16.02
C ALA A 21 16.38 -11.71 -15.99
N SER A 22 16.45 -12.93 -15.45
CA SER A 22 15.38 -13.94 -15.60
C SER A 22 14.34 -13.96 -14.49
N ASP A 23 14.67 -13.53 -13.26
CA ASP A 23 13.73 -13.50 -12.13
C ASP A 23 13.02 -12.13 -12.03
N PRO A 24 11.70 -12.04 -12.31
CA PRO A 24 10.94 -10.81 -12.13
C PRO A 24 11.01 -10.25 -10.70
N GLY A 25 11.18 -11.10 -9.68
CA GLY A 25 11.25 -10.71 -8.27
C GLY A 25 12.53 -9.98 -7.89
N ARG A 26 13.57 -10.03 -8.73
CA ARG A 26 14.87 -9.34 -8.51
C ARG A 26 15.07 -8.11 -9.40
N LYS A 27 14.07 -7.76 -10.22
CA LYS A 27 14.15 -6.61 -11.14
C LYS A 27 13.85 -5.31 -10.41
N VAL A 28 14.58 -4.26 -10.81
CA VAL A 28 14.27 -2.87 -10.44
C VAL A 28 13.54 -2.22 -11.61
N PHE A 29 12.30 -1.80 -11.39
CA PHE A 29 11.46 -1.18 -12.41
C PHE A 29 11.75 0.33 -12.54
N VAL A 30 11.59 0.88 -13.75
CA VAL A 30 11.93 2.27 -14.07
C VAL A 30 10.73 2.99 -14.68
N ASN A 31 10.16 3.94 -13.94
CA ASN A 31 9.10 4.82 -14.47
C ASN A 31 9.68 6.04 -15.20
N ARG A 32 10.82 6.56 -14.73
CA ARG A 32 11.55 7.71 -15.30
C ARG A 32 13.04 7.39 -15.34
N SER A 33 13.71 7.75 -16.43
CA SER A 33 15.14 7.51 -16.60
C SER A 33 15.95 8.16 -15.47
N LEU A 34 16.83 7.38 -14.84
CA LEU A 34 17.68 7.81 -13.72
C LEU A 34 19.12 7.36 -13.95
N SER A 35 20.07 8.29 -13.92
CA SER A 35 21.50 8.01 -14.07
C SER A 35 22.14 7.83 -12.70
N MET A 36 22.43 6.59 -12.33
CA MET A 36 22.99 6.23 -11.01
C MET A 36 24.35 6.89 -10.73
N GLU A 37 25.14 7.22 -11.75
CA GLU A 37 26.44 7.88 -11.61
C GLU A 37 26.34 9.27 -10.97
N LYS A 38 25.21 9.95 -11.15
CA LYS A 38 24.94 11.30 -10.60
C LYS A 38 24.50 11.27 -9.14
N ILE A 39 24.08 10.12 -8.62
CA ILE A 39 23.60 9.99 -7.24
C ILE A 39 24.80 9.92 -6.29
N LYS A 40 24.81 10.75 -5.24
CA LYS A 40 25.91 10.83 -4.25
C LYS A 40 25.51 10.39 -2.84
N CYS A 41 24.22 10.34 -2.56
CA CYS A 41 23.67 9.96 -1.28
C CYS A 41 22.55 8.93 -1.47
N PHE A 42 22.47 7.98 -0.53
CA PHE A 42 21.43 6.96 -0.48
C PHE A 42 20.73 7.08 0.88
N GLY A 43 19.47 7.50 0.85
CA GLY A 43 18.63 7.54 2.05
C GLY A 43 17.78 6.28 2.13
N PHE A 44 17.62 5.75 3.34
CA PHE A 44 16.76 4.60 3.61
C PHE A 44 15.74 4.96 4.69
N ASP A 45 14.50 4.59 4.46
CA ASP A 45 13.49 4.48 5.52
C ASP A 45 13.64 3.12 6.23
N MET A 46 13.04 2.97 7.41
CA MET A 46 13.19 1.75 8.21
C MET A 46 12.00 0.79 7.98
N ASP A 47 10.81 1.18 8.41
CA ASP A 47 9.63 0.32 8.44
C ASP A 47 9.15 -0.02 7.03
N TYR A 48 8.93 -1.31 6.75
CA TYR A 48 8.58 -1.83 5.43
C TYR A 48 9.57 -1.50 4.29
N THR A 49 10.75 -0.94 4.59
CA THR A 49 11.84 -0.68 3.64
C THR A 49 13.05 -1.55 3.96
N LEU A 50 13.71 -1.32 5.10
CA LEU A 50 14.80 -2.18 5.59
C LEU A 50 14.26 -3.31 6.47
N ALA A 51 13.30 -2.98 7.34
CA ALA A 51 12.61 -3.94 8.21
C ALA A 51 11.28 -4.34 7.56
N VAL A 52 11.31 -5.41 6.77
CA VAL A 52 10.09 -5.99 6.19
C VAL A 52 9.47 -6.94 7.20
N TYR A 53 8.35 -6.53 7.78
CA TYR A 53 7.58 -7.35 8.72
C TYR A 53 6.96 -8.56 8.00
N LYS A 54 6.88 -9.69 8.71
CA LYS A 54 6.29 -10.92 8.18
C LYS A 54 4.77 -10.81 8.17
N SER A 55 4.20 -11.14 7.01
CA SER A 55 2.76 -11.21 6.80
C SER A 55 2.32 -12.68 6.77
N PRO A 56 1.20 -13.05 7.43
CA PRO A 56 0.20 -12.17 8.05
C PRO A 56 0.40 -11.91 9.55
N GLU A 57 1.49 -12.38 10.16
CA GLU A 57 1.64 -12.40 11.62
C GLU A 57 1.70 -11.00 12.24
N PHE A 58 2.37 -10.05 11.59
CA PHE A 58 2.45 -8.69 12.08
C PHE A 58 1.10 -7.97 12.01
N GLU A 59 0.37 -8.12 10.91
CA GLU A 59 -0.96 -7.54 10.75
C GLU A 59 -1.97 -8.16 11.73
N ALA A 60 -1.90 -9.47 11.94
CA ALA A 60 -2.75 -10.15 12.92
C ALA A 60 -2.49 -9.66 14.35
N LEU A 61 -1.22 -9.46 14.72
CA LEU A 61 -0.86 -8.89 16.01
C LEU A 61 -1.41 -7.46 16.18
N ALA A 62 -1.21 -6.62 15.16
CA ALA A 62 -1.71 -5.24 15.17
C ALA A 62 -3.24 -5.19 15.28
N PHE A 63 -3.94 -6.08 14.58
CA PHE A 63 -5.39 -6.22 14.65
C PHE A 63 -5.84 -6.57 16.08
N HIS A 64 -5.26 -7.61 16.67
CA HIS A 64 -5.62 -8.06 18.02
C HIS A 64 -5.41 -6.95 19.06
N LEU A 65 -4.23 -6.32 19.07
CA LEU A 65 -3.93 -5.22 20.00
C LEU A 65 -4.88 -4.02 19.82
N THR A 66 -5.30 -3.74 18.58
CA THR A 66 -6.26 -2.67 18.29
C THR A 66 -7.64 -3.02 18.85
N VAL A 67 -8.12 -4.24 18.64
CA VAL A 67 -9.41 -4.70 19.16
C VAL A 67 -9.43 -4.70 20.69
N GLU A 68 -8.38 -5.21 21.34
CA GLU A 68 -8.23 -5.14 22.80
C GLU A 68 -8.28 -3.70 23.31
N ARG A 69 -7.59 -2.78 22.62
CA ARG A 69 -7.60 -1.36 22.98
C ARG A 69 -9.00 -0.74 22.82
N LEU A 70 -9.73 -1.08 21.76
CA LEU A 70 -11.10 -0.61 21.56
C LEU A 70 -12.05 -1.11 22.65
N ALA A 71 -11.95 -2.39 23.01
CA ALA A 71 -12.72 -2.95 24.13
C ALA A 71 -12.39 -2.26 25.46
N ALA A 72 -11.12 -1.94 25.70
CA ALA A 72 -10.68 -1.25 26.91
C ALA A 72 -11.23 0.18 27.05
N ILE A 73 -11.55 0.86 25.95
CA ILE A 73 -12.13 2.22 25.95
C ILE A 73 -13.67 2.22 25.91
N GLY A 74 -14.31 1.05 25.98
CA GLY A 74 -15.77 0.93 26.15
C GLY A 74 -16.55 0.43 24.93
N TYR A 75 -15.89 -0.03 23.86
CA TYR A 75 -16.59 -0.72 22.76
C TYR A 75 -17.08 -2.12 23.19
N PRO A 76 -18.06 -2.71 22.47
CA PRO A 76 -18.62 -4.03 22.79
C PRO A 76 -17.54 -5.12 22.87
N ARG A 77 -17.63 -5.97 23.90
CA ARG A 77 -16.61 -7.01 24.17
C ARG A 77 -16.67 -8.17 23.19
N GLU A 78 -17.78 -8.33 22.49
CA GLU A 78 -17.99 -9.33 21.45
C GLU A 78 -16.95 -9.23 20.33
N MET A 79 -16.37 -8.03 20.12
CA MET A 79 -15.32 -7.81 19.14
C MET A 79 -14.01 -8.57 19.45
N LEU A 80 -13.76 -8.95 20.71
CA LEU A 80 -12.59 -9.75 21.08
C LEU A 80 -12.58 -11.14 20.41
N ASN A 81 -13.73 -11.58 19.91
CA ASN A 81 -13.86 -12.83 19.15
C ASN A 81 -13.55 -12.67 17.65
N PHE A 82 -13.20 -11.47 17.20
CA PHE A 82 -12.84 -11.25 15.80
C PHE A 82 -11.46 -11.81 15.50
N GLU A 83 -11.37 -12.53 14.38
CA GLU A 83 -10.11 -13.04 13.84
C GLU A 83 -9.71 -12.22 12.61
N TYR A 84 -8.40 -11.98 12.48
CA TYR A 84 -7.86 -11.28 11.32
C TYR A 84 -7.84 -12.20 10.09
N ASP A 85 -8.54 -11.79 9.04
CA ASP A 85 -8.52 -12.46 7.73
C ASP A 85 -7.65 -11.68 6.74
N PRO A 86 -6.46 -12.18 6.36
CA PRO A 86 -5.57 -11.51 5.42
C PRO A 86 -6.10 -11.49 3.97
N SER A 87 -7.14 -12.25 3.65
CA SER A 87 -7.71 -12.31 2.30
C SER A 87 -8.64 -11.14 1.96
N PHE A 88 -9.16 -10.45 3.00
CA PHE A 88 -10.10 -9.35 2.84
C PHE A 88 -9.44 -8.00 2.52
N PRO A 89 -8.50 -7.48 3.33
CA PRO A 89 -7.97 -6.14 3.10
C PRO A 89 -7.00 -6.12 1.91
N THR A 90 -7.16 -5.11 1.06
CA THR A 90 -6.15 -4.77 0.04
C THR A 90 -5.61 -3.37 0.34
N ARG A 91 -4.30 -3.15 0.16
CA ARG A 91 -3.69 -1.82 0.35
C ARG A 91 -4.28 -0.80 -0.63
N GLY A 92 -4.47 0.43 -0.16
CA GLY A 92 -4.90 1.57 -0.98
C GLY A 92 -6.42 1.77 -1.06
N LEU A 93 -7.18 1.17 -0.14
CA LEU A 93 -8.61 1.46 0.00
C LEU A 93 -8.82 2.81 0.70
N LEU A 94 -9.89 3.50 0.31
CA LEU A 94 -10.39 4.70 0.99
C LEU A 94 -11.51 4.29 1.94
N PHE A 95 -11.53 4.87 3.13
CA PHE A 95 -12.65 4.71 4.06
C PHE A 95 -13.56 5.94 4.00
N ASP A 96 -14.80 5.72 3.59
CA ASP A 96 -15.87 6.72 3.64
C ASP A 96 -16.40 6.80 5.07
N THR A 97 -16.08 7.89 5.76
CA THR A 97 -16.49 8.13 7.15
C THR A 97 -17.96 8.48 7.30
N HIS A 98 -18.63 8.90 6.21
CA HIS A 98 -20.05 9.27 6.25
C HIS A 98 -20.96 8.06 6.16
N LEU A 99 -20.66 7.14 5.24
CA LEU A 99 -21.47 5.94 5.01
C LEU A 99 -20.85 4.65 5.57
N GLY A 100 -19.61 4.70 6.05
CA GLY A 100 -18.90 3.53 6.56
C GLY A 100 -18.48 2.53 5.49
N ASN A 101 -18.18 3.01 4.27
CA ASN A 101 -17.84 2.16 3.13
C ASN A 101 -16.32 2.08 2.91
N LEU A 102 -15.85 0.92 2.46
CA LEU A 102 -14.51 0.73 1.93
C LEU A 102 -14.55 0.84 0.40
N LEU A 103 -13.80 1.79 -0.16
CA LEU A 103 -13.83 2.13 -1.58
C LEU A 103 -12.48 1.83 -2.22
N LYS A 104 -12.52 1.19 -3.39
CA LYS A 104 -11.39 1.14 -4.33
C LYS A 104 -11.68 2.07 -5.49
N VAL A 105 -10.76 2.98 -5.76
CA VAL A 105 -10.91 4.00 -6.81
C VAL A 105 -9.76 3.96 -7.80
N ASP A 106 -10.01 4.45 -9.01
CA ASP A 106 -8.96 4.76 -9.96
C ASP A 106 -8.34 6.15 -9.70
N ALA A 107 -7.36 6.54 -10.52
CA ALA A 107 -6.70 7.84 -10.44
C ALA A 107 -7.62 9.04 -10.75
N TYR A 108 -8.77 8.81 -11.39
CA TYR A 108 -9.78 9.83 -11.70
C TYR A 108 -10.90 9.90 -10.66
N GLY A 109 -10.86 9.04 -9.64
CA GLY A 109 -11.85 8.97 -8.57
C GLY A 109 -13.07 8.11 -8.89
N ASN A 110 -13.09 7.39 -10.03
CA ASN A 110 -14.17 6.47 -10.35
C ASN A 110 -14.15 5.27 -9.41
N LEU A 111 -15.33 4.81 -9.00
CA LEU A 111 -15.45 3.65 -8.12
C LEU A 111 -15.22 2.35 -8.90
N LEU A 112 -14.24 1.57 -8.45
CA LEU A 112 -13.97 0.22 -8.95
C LEU A 112 -14.66 -0.83 -8.07
N VAL A 113 -14.61 -0.62 -6.75
CA VAL A 113 -15.22 -1.51 -5.75
C VAL A 113 -15.76 -0.66 -4.60
N CYS A 114 -16.91 -1.04 -4.06
CA CYS A 114 -17.44 -0.51 -2.82
C CYS A 114 -17.94 -1.66 -1.95
N VAL A 115 -17.53 -1.66 -0.68
CA VAL A 115 -17.90 -2.67 0.30
C VAL A 115 -18.44 -1.98 1.54
N HIS A 116 -19.61 -2.42 2.02
CA HIS A 116 -20.15 -2.02 3.31
C HIS A 116 -20.05 -3.20 4.29
N GLY A 117 -19.19 -3.08 5.30
CA GLY A 117 -18.79 -4.24 6.12
C GLY A 117 -18.14 -5.32 5.25
N PHE A 118 -18.82 -6.47 5.10
CA PHE A 118 -18.40 -7.56 4.21
C PHE A 118 -19.29 -7.71 2.96
N HIS A 119 -20.22 -6.78 2.72
CA HIS A 119 -21.14 -6.82 1.60
C HIS A 119 -20.62 -6.00 0.42
N PHE A 120 -20.32 -6.68 -0.68
CA PHE A 120 -19.93 -6.05 -1.94
C PHE A 120 -21.14 -5.44 -2.64
N MET A 121 -21.10 -4.14 -2.89
CA MET A 121 -22.15 -3.44 -3.62
C MET A 121 -22.02 -3.67 -5.13
N LYS A 122 -23.16 -3.79 -5.82
CA LYS A 122 -23.23 -4.04 -7.28
C LYS A 122 -24.12 -3.01 -7.96
N GLY A 123 -23.80 -2.70 -9.23
CA GLY A 123 -24.65 -1.90 -10.12
C GLY A 123 -24.99 -0.52 -9.55
N TYR A 124 -26.27 -0.14 -9.60
CA TYR A 124 -26.81 1.17 -9.19
C TYR A 124 -26.43 1.61 -7.75
N ALA A 125 -26.18 0.66 -6.84
CA ALA A 125 -25.74 0.99 -5.48
C ALA A 125 -24.33 1.63 -5.45
N MET A 126 -23.49 1.28 -6.42
CA MET A 126 -22.20 1.94 -6.64
C MET A 126 -22.38 3.38 -7.11
N ASP A 127 -23.37 3.62 -7.98
CA ASP A 127 -23.64 4.95 -8.52
C ASP A 127 -24.12 5.91 -7.43
N ILE A 128 -24.93 5.44 -6.47
CA ILE A 128 -25.35 6.23 -5.30
C ILE A 128 -24.15 6.64 -4.45
N CYS A 129 -23.23 5.71 -4.18
CA CYS A 129 -21.99 6.00 -3.46
C CYS A 129 -21.07 6.94 -4.26
N GLY A 130 -21.06 6.81 -5.60
CA GLY A 130 -20.30 7.68 -6.50
C GLY A 130 -20.85 9.10 -6.59
N LEU A 131 -22.17 9.27 -6.56
CA LEU A 131 -22.85 10.56 -6.59
C LEU A 131 -22.59 11.40 -5.33
N MET A 132 -22.29 10.77 -4.19
CA MET A 132 -21.86 11.49 -2.98
C MET A 132 -20.44 12.08 -3.09
N LYS A 133 -19.67 11.77 -4.14
CA LYS A 133 -18.34 12.38 -4.38
C LYS A 133 -18.41 13.75 -5.04
N THR A 134 -19.55 14.19 -5.56
CA THR A 134 -19.71 15.52 -6.16
C THR A 134 -20.27 16.52 -5.14
N PHE A 135 -19.51 16.88 -4.10
CA PHE A 135 -19.65 18.15 -3.35
C PHE A 135 -18.35 18.44 -2.55
N PRO A 136 -18.04 19.70 -2.23
CA PRO A 136 -16.71 20.28 -2.41
C PRO A 136 -15.91 20.38 -1.10
N GLU A 137 -14.60 20.55 -1.24
CA GLU A 137 -13.68 21.22 -0.30
C GLU A 137 -13.58 20.78 1.18
N SER A 138 -14.14 19.64 1.60
CA SER A 138 -13.87 19.09 2.93
C SER A 138 -13.14 17.75 2.82
N GLY A 139 -11.85 17.76 3.15
CA GLY A 139 -10.92 16.62 3.04
C GLY A 139 -11.21 15.46 4.01
N LEU A 140 -12.36 14.79 3.87
CA LEU A 140 -12.85 13.77 4.81
C LEU A 140 -12.74 12.32 4.31
N ALA A 141 -12.20 12.09 3.11
CA ALA A 141 -11.77 10.75 2.71
C ALA A 141 -10.40 10.45 3.36
N THR A 142 -10.43 9.87 4.57
CA THR A 142 -9.21 9.36 5.19
C THR A 142 -8.77 8.13 4.41
N ALA A 143 -7.69 8.26 3.64
CA ALA A 143 -7.03 7.10 3.06
C ALA A 143 -6.66 6.15 4.20
N VAL A 144 -7.02 4.86 4.09
CA VAL A 144 -6.52 3.84 5.01
C VAL A 144 -5.06 3.60 4.63
N GLN A 145 -4.19 4.48 5.09
CA GLN A 145 -2.75 4.33 5.01
C GLN A 145 -2.30 3.58 6.26
N SER A 146 -1.78 2.36 6.05
CA SER A 146 -0.84 1.81 7.01
C SER A 146 0.31 2.81 7.18
N SER A 147 0.53 3.19 8.43
CA SER A 147 1.35 4.31 8.89
C SER A 147 2.76 4.36 8.29
N GLY A 148 3.11 5.53 7.74
CA GLY A 148 4.46 5.98 7.38
C GLY A 148 4.46 7.51 7.26
N ARG A 149 4.88 8.20 8.33
CA ARG A 149 4.73 9.65 8.65
C ARG A 149 5.25 10.62 7.57
N HIS A 150 4.70 11.84 7.47
CA HIS A 150 5.24 13.05 8.14
C HIS A 150 4.51 14.35 7.75
N ALA A 151 4.25 15.17 8.76
CA ALA A 151 3.83 16.56 8.62
C ALA A 151 4.93 17.45 8.01
N ARG A 152 4.50 18.42 7.18
CA ARG A 152 5.02 19.79 7.14
C ARG A 152 4.16 20.64 6.17
N GLN A 153 3.44 21.61 6.71
CA GLN A 153 3.05 22.83 5.99
C GLN A 153 4.23 23.82 6.03
N PRO A 154 4.34 24.73 5.05
CA PRO A 154 5.15 25.94 5.22
C PRO A 154 4.58 26.87 6.30
#